data_AF-A0A6M2CLU6-F1
#
_entry.id   AF-A0A6M2CLU6-F1
#
_cell.length_a   1.000
_cell.length_b   1.000
_cell.length_c   1.000
_cell.angle_alpha   90.00
_cell.angle_beta   90.00
_cell.angle_gamma   90.00
#
_symmetry.space_group_name_H-M   'P 1'
#
loop_
_entity.id
_entity.type
_entity.pdbx_description
1 polymer ?
#
loop_
_entity_poly.entity_id
_entity_poly.type
_entity_poly.pdbx_seq_one_letter_code
_entity_poly.pdbx_strand_id
1 'polypeptide(L)'
;HQRAISPFLVAKCLRETIGTGYKATKMASGDLLLELKDKEQYNKLSHLVAFGNIPVSVSAHRTMNTVKGVVSDEDLMTPSEEELLDGWKDQGVIHVQRIIIRRNNNEIATKHLILTFNSTTLPETLETGYIKLHVRPFIPNPRRCFKCQRFGHASQSCRGQLICAKCGTTGHSADECSHDEVLCANCEGSHPAYSRACPAWKKEKEIITT
;
A
#
# COMPACT_ATOMS: atom_id res chain seq x y z
N HIS A 1 -12.88 27.95 17.44
CA HIS A 1 -11.48 28.43 17.31
C HIS A 1 -10.53 27.26 17.51
N GLN A 2 -9.88 26.78 16.44
CA GLN A 2 -8.77 25.82 16.56
C GLN A 2 -7.63 26.56 17.27
N ARG A 3 -7.30 26.16 18.50
CA ARG A 3 -6.13 26.70 19.21
C ARG A 3 -4.90 26.31 18.39
N ALA A 4 -4.33 27.28 17.67
CA ALA A 4 -3.11 27.07 16.93
C ALA A 4 -1.99 26.75 17.92
N ILE A 5 -1.51 25.51 17.90
CA ILE A 5 -0.37 25.09 18.72
C ILE A 5 0.92 25.64 18.13
N SER A 6 1.78 26.20 18.97
CA SER A 6 3.07 26.71 18.52
C SER A 6 3.95 25.55 18.00
N PRO A 7 4.47 25.62 16.76
CA PRO A 7 5.36 24.59 16.23
C PRO A 7 6.65 24.47 17.05
N PHE A 8 7.10 25.56 17.69
CA PHE A 8 8.27 25.54 18.58
C PHE A 8 8.00 24.79 19.90
N LEU A 9 6.78 24.90 20.44
CA LEU A 9 6.38 24.13 21.63
C LEU A 9 6.38 22.63 21.33
N VAL A 10 5.78 22.25 20.20
CA VAL A 10 5.77 20.85 19.72
C VAL A 10 7.20 20.35 19.53
N ALA A 11 8.03 21.08 18.78
CA ALA A 11 9.40 20.66 18.48
C ALA A 11 10.29 20.59 19.74
N LYS A 12 10.09 21.46 20.72
CA LYS A 12 10.79 21.40 22.02
C LYS A 12 10.38 20.14 22.78
N CYS A 13 9.07 19.94 22.96
CA CYS A 13 8.55 18.79 23.70
C CYS A 13 8.98 17.47 23.06
N LEU A 14 8.84 17.32 21.74
CA LEU A 14 9.31 16.12 21.04
C LEU A 14 10.82 15.88 21.24
N ARG A 15 11.66 16.91 21.15
CA ARG A 15 13.11 16.75 21.40
C ARG A 15 13.42 16.33 22.83
N GLU A 16 12.69 16.85 23.82
CA GLU A 16 12.85 16.48 25.23
C GLU A 16 12.35 15.05 25.50
N THR A 17 11.26 14.61 24.85
CA THR A 17 10.68 13.29 25.05
C THR A 17 11.43 12.18 24.31
N ILE A 18 11.75 12.38 23.03
CA ILE A 18 12.29 11.33 22.15
C ILE A 18 13.67 11.64 21.56
N GLY A 19 14.25 12.81 21.83
CA GLY A 19 15.55 13.19 21.27
C GLY A 19 15.47 13.64 19.81
N THR A 20 16.56 13.47 19.06
CA THR A 20 16.69 13.90 17.65
C THR A 20 16.57 12.71 16.68
N GLY A 21 16.51 13.00 15.37
CA GLY A 21 16.52 11.96 14.33
C GLY A 21 15.14 11.40 13.95
N TYR A 22 14.06 11.92 14.54
CA TYR A 22 12.70 11.72 14.04
C TYR A 22 12.39 12.69 12.90
N LYS A 23 11.44 12.33 12.03
CA LYS A 23 10.81 13.27 11.08
C LYS A 23 9.37 13.52 11.50
N ALA A 24 8.89 14.74 11.29
CA ALA A 24 7.53 15.13 11.62
C ALA A 24 6.85 15.78 10.41
N THR A 25 5.66 15.28 10.07
CA THR A 25 4.86 15.76 8.94
C THR A 25 3.45 16.09 9.41
N LYS A 26 2.95 17.29 9.10
CA LYS A 26 1.57 17.67 9.42
C LYS A 26 0.61 17.11 8.37
N MET A 27 -0.36 16.33 8.80
CA MET A 27 -1.38 15.73 7.92
C MET A 27 -2.53 16.71 7.65
N ALA A 28 -3.27 16.47 6.56
CA ALA A 28 -4.46 17.24 6.22
C ALA A 28 -5.58 17.15 7.29
N SER A 29 -5.62 16.05 8.06
CA SER A 29 -6.51 15.90 9.22
C SER A 29 -6.18 16.85 10.37
N GLY A 30 -4.96 17.40 10.38
CA GLY A 30 -4.42 18.17 11.51
C GLY A 30 -3.50 17.35 12.42
N ASP A 31 -3.48 16.03 12.27
CA ASP A 31 -2.59 15.14 13.03
C ASP A 31 -1.12 15.34 12.65
N LEU A 32 -0.23 14.96 13.57
CA LEU A 32 1.20 14.90 13.31
C LEU A 32 1.61 13.46 13.05
N LEU A 33 2.16 13.21 11.87
CA LEU A 33 2.81 11.96 11.55
C LEU A 33 4.28 12.02 11.97
N LEU A 34 4.71 11.05 12.78
CA LEU A 34 6.09 10.95 13.24
C LEU A 34 6.74 9.67 12.70
N GLU A 35 7.85 9.81 11.98
CA GLU A 35 8.75 8.72 11.61
C GLU A 35 9.87 8.68 12.65
N LEU A 36 9.93 7.60 13.41
CA LEU A 36 10.87 7.45 14.52
C LEU A 36 12.11 6.68 14.07
N LYS A 37 13.25 6.98 14.70
CA LYS A 37 14.53 6.32 14.43
C LYS A 37 14.52 4.87 14.86
N ASP A 38 13.91 4.57 16.01
CA ASP A 38 13.96 3.27 16.64
C ASP A 38 12.78 3.04 17.60
N LYS A 39 12.70 1.81 18.11
CA LYS A 39 11.65 1.39 19.05
C LYS A 39 11.76 2.08 20.42
N GLU A 40 12.95 2.54 20.81
CA GLU A 40 13.14 3.25 22.07
C GLU A 40 12.43 4.61 22.05
N GLN A 41 12.55 5.34 20.94
CA GLN A 41 11.79 6.58 20.71
C GLN A 41 10.28 6.32 20.75
N TYR A 42 9.81 5.23 20.14
CA TYR A 42 8.39 4.88 20.17
C TYR A 42 7.90 4.65 21.60
N ASN A 43 8.63 3.87 22.40
CA ASN A 43 8.25 3.59 23.78
C ASN A 43 8.14 4.89 24.59
N LYS A 44 9.12 5.79 24.46
CA LYS A 44 9.09 7.12 25.09
C LYS A 44 7.91 7.97 24.60
N LEU A 45 7.66 8.00 23.29
CA LEU A 45 6.56 8.76 22.70
C LEU A 45 5.19 8.23 23.13
N SER A 46 5.04 6.91 23.30
CA SER A 46 3.75 6.28 23.61
C SER A 46 3.15 6.74 24.94
N HIS A 47 3.99 7.28 25.83
CA HIS A 47 3.58 7.87 27.10
C HIS A 47 3.30 9.38 27.04
N LEU A 48 3.47 10.01 25.89
CA LEU A 48 3.21 11.44 25.72
C LEU A 48 1.71 11.70 25.66
N VAL A 49 1.21 12.45 26.65
CA VAL A 49 -0.21 12.76 26.80
C VAL A 49 -0.56 14.23 26.54
N ALA A 50 0.43 15.12 26.45
CA ALA A 50 0.18 16.54 26.18
C ALA A 50 1.38 17.26 25.56
N PHE A 51 1.09 18.28 24.74
CA PHE A 51 2.04 19.33 24.38
C PHE A 51 1.73 20.58 25.20
N GLY A 52 2.49 20.81 26.28
CA GLY A 52 2.13 21.83 27.26
C GLY A 52 0.78 21.51 27.90
N ASN A 53 -0.21 22.40 27.74
CA ASN A 53 -1.57 22.21 28.27
C ASN A 53 -2.55 21.63 27.25
N ILE A 54 -2.06 21.14 26.10
CA ILE A 54 -2.91 20.60 25.02
C ILE A 54 -2.82 19.08 25.07
N PRO A 55 -3.90 18.36 25.44
CA PRO A 55 -3.91 16.91 25.45
C PRO A 55 -3.68 16.34 24.05
N VAL A 56 -2.91 15.26 23.98
CA VAL A 56 -2.68 14.49 22.77
C VAL A 56 -2.81 13.00 23.04
N SER A 57 -3.08 12.24 21.99
CA SER A 57 -3.02 10.78 21.99
C SER A 57 -2.00 10.32 20.97
N VAL A 58 -1.23 9.29 21.32
CA VAL A 58 -0.26 8.67 20.42
C VAL A 58 -0.76 7.28 20.04
N SER A 59 -0.75 6.98 18.75
CA SER A 59 -1.09 5.66 18.22
C SER A 59 -0.15 5.27 17.10
N ALA A 60 0.25 4.01 17.04
CA ALA A 60 0.99 3.46 15.92
C ALA A 60 0.22 3.67 14.60
N HIS A 61 0.92 4.09 13.54
CA HIS A 61 0.27 4.26 12.26
C HIS A 61 -0.15 2.90 11.67
N ARG A 62 -1.43 2.78 11.32
CA ARG A 62 -2.10 1.54 10.88
C ARG A 62 -1.43 0.77 9.73
N THR A 63 -0.68 1.44 8.87
CA THR A 63 -0.13 0.83 7.64
C THR A 63 1.35 1.12 7.40
N MET A 64 2.03 1.87 8.26
CA MET A 64 3.44 2.26 8.04
C MET A 64 4.43 1.55 8.95
N ASN A 65 3.92 0.69 9.83
CA ASN A 65 4.73 -0.21 10.65
C ASN A 65 4.67 -1.64 10.11
N THR A 66 4.27 -1.81 8.86
CA THR A 66 4.16 -3.10 8.20
C THR A 66 4.83 -3.05 6.84
N VAL A 67 5.37 -4.20 6.43
CA VAL A 67 5.98 -4.39 5.12
C VAL A 67 5.36 -5.62 4.47
N LYS A 68 5.23 -5.59 3.13
CA LYS A 68 4.63 -6.71 2.39
C LYS A 68 5.69 -7.43 1.54
N GLY A 69 5.65 -8.74 1.61
CA GLY A 69 6.48 -9.63 0.80
C GLY A 69 5.65 -10.58 -0.05
N VAL A 70 6.30 -11.20 -1.04
CA VAL A 70 5.75 -12.28 -1.86
C VAL A 70 6.64 -13.50 -1.72
N VAL A 71 6.03 -14.62 -1.34
CA VAL A 71 6.63 -15.95 -1.42
C VAL A 71 5.94 -16.76 -2.51
N SER A 72 6.60 -17.79 -3.02
CA SER A 72 6.14 -18.54 -4.19
C SER A 72 6.63 -19.97 -4.13
N ASP A 73 5.74 -20.91 -3.88
CA ASP A 73 6.09 -22.33 -3.80
C ASP A 73 4.85 -23.21 -3.98
N GLU A 74 4.99 -24.35 -4.68
CA GLU A 74 3.87 -25.26 -4.96
C GLU A 74 3.30 -25.89 -3.69
N ASP A 75 4.15 -26.17 -2.69
CA ASP A 75 3.74 -26.77 -1.42
C ASP A 75 2.78 -25.86 -0.63
N LEU A 76 2.76 -24.57 -0.97
CA LEU A 76 1.85 -23.58 -0.39
C LEU A 76 0.45 -23.61 -1.01
N MET A 77 0.18 -24.46 -2.00
CA MET A 77 -1.16 -24.58 -2.60
C MET A 77 -2.14 -25.37 -1.75
N THR A 78 -1.63 -26.30 -0.95
CA THR A 78 -2.42 -27.20 -0.12
C THR A 78 -2.94 -26.55 1.18
N PRO A 79 -2.11 -25.86 1.98
CA PRO A 79 -2.56 -25.29 3.25
C PRO A 79 -3.50 -24.08 3.05
N SER A 80 -4.41 -23.90 3.99
CA SER A 80 -5.30 -22.73 4.03
C SER A 80 -4.54 -21.46 4.43
N GLU A 81 -5.10 -20.28 4.11
CA GLU A 81 -4.48 -19.01 4.55
C GLU A 81 -4.42 -18.88 6.08
N GLU A 82 -5.36 -19.51 6.80
CA GLU A 82 -5.41 -19.54 8.26
C GLU A 82 -4.28 -20.38 8.84
N GLU A 83 -4.05 -21.58 8.28
CA GLU A 83 -2.94 -22.46 8.67
C GLU A 83 -1.59 -21.80 8.40
N LEU A 84 -1.43 -21.19 7.21
CA LEU A 84 -0.23 -20.45 6.83
C LEU A 84 0.04 -19.26 7.77
N LEU A 85 -1.01 -18.54 8.15
CA LEU A 85 -0.89 -17.43 9.11
C LEU A 85 -0.46 -17.94 10.48
N ASP A 86 -1.06 -19.02 10.98
CA ASP A 86 -0.69 -19.59 12.28
C ASP A 86 0.75 -20.11 12.29
N GLY A 87 1.18 -20.79 11.22
CA GLY A 87 2.54 -21.33 11.08
C GLY A 87 3.64 -20.27 10.96
N TRP A 88 3.30 -19.04 10.56
CA TRP A 88 4.26 -17.95 10.35
C TRP A 88 4.11 -16.76 11.29
N LYS A 89 3.19 -16.81 12.25
CA LYS A 89 2.97 -15.73 13.22
C LYS A 89 4.23 -15.40 14.02
N ASP A 90 5.00 -16.42 14.43
CA ASP A 90 6.23 -16.27 15.23
C ASP A 90 7.39 -15.72 14.39
N GLN A 91 7.26 -15.78 13.06
CA GLN A 91 8.16 -15.12 12.10
C GLN A 91 7.67 -13.72 11.70
N GLY A 92 6.68 -13.19 12.42
CA GLY A 92 6.19 -11.82 12.29
C GLY A 92 5.13 -11.61 11.20
N VAL A 93 4.61 -12.67 10.59
CA VAL A 93 3.49 -12.58 9.63
C VAL A 93 2.19 -12.29 10.39
N ILE A 94 1.45 -11.28 9.95
CA ILE A 94 0.16 -10.86 10.53
C ILE A 94 -1.01 -10.94 9.55
N HIS A 95 -0.73 -11.20 8.26
CA HIS A 95 -1.74 -11.42 7.25
C HIS A 95 -1.16 -12.21 6.09
N VAL A 96 -1.92 -13.18 5.59
CA VAL A 96 -1.61 -13.97 4.39
C VAL A 96 -2.70 -13.69 3.37
N GLN A 97 -2.33 -13.56 2.10
CA GLN A 97 -3.28 -13.39 1.00
C GLN A 97 -2.79 -14.13 -0.24
N ARG A 98 -3.56 -15.08 -0.75
CA ARG A 98 -3.27 -15.77 -1.99
C ARG A 98 -3.57 -14.89 -3.19
N ILE A 99 -2.65 -14.90 -4.15
CA ILE A 99 -2.88 -14.23 -5.43
C ILE A 99 -3.81 -15.13 -6.26
N ILE A 100 -4.98 -14.60 -6.58
CA ILE A 100 -5.95 -15.22 -7.48
C ILE A 100 -5.87 -14.53 -8.83
N ILE A 101 -5.72 -15.32 -9.89
CA ILE A 101 -5.79 -14.82 -11.27
C ILE A 101 -7.12 -15.19 -11.88
N ARG A 102 -7.68 -14.28 -12.71
CA ARG A 102 -8.88 -14.57 -13.50
C ARG A 102 -8.48 -14.89 -14.94
N ARG A 103 -8.89 -16.05 -15.45
CA ARG A 103 -8.74 -16.47 -16.85
C ARG A 103 -10.06 -17.07 -17.32
N ASN A 104 -10.58 -16.59 -18.45
CA ASN A 104 -11.85 -17.08 -19.03
C ASN A 104 -12.99 -17.13 -18.00
N ASN A 105 -13.16 -16.06 -17.21
CA ASN A 105 -14.11 -15.95 -16.08
C ASN A 105 -13.92 -16.92 -14.91
N ASN A 106 -12.90 -17.77 -14.92
CA ASN A 106 -12.57 -18.64 -13.80
C ASN A 106 -11.52 -18.00 -12.90
N GLU A 107 -11.73 -18.13 -11.59
CA GLU A 107 -10.75 -17.78 -10.56
C GLU A 107 -9.80 -18.94 -10.32
N ILE A 108 -8.51 -18.68 -10.49
CA ILE A 108 -7.45 -19.68 -10.36
C ILE A 108 -6.54 -19.20 -9.22
N ALA A 109 -6.56 -19.95 -8.13
CA ALA A 109 -5.60 -19.80 -7.04
C ALA A 109 -4.18 -20.07 -7.57
N THR A 110 -3.22 -19.24 -7.15
CA THR A 110 -1.81 -19.43 -7.52
C THR A 110 -0.97 -19.80 -6.32
N LYS A 111 0.22 -20.33 -6.60
CA LYS A 111 1.27 -20.62 -5.62
C LYS A 111 1.91 -19.40 -4.96
N HIS A 112 1.45 -18.20 -5.34
CA HIS A 112 2.01 -16.95 -4.88
C HIS A 112 1.16 -16.39 -3.73
N LEU A 113 1.81 -16.10 -2.61
CA LEU A 113 1.18 -15.48 -1.44
C LEU A 113 1.79 -14.10 -1.23
N ILE A 114 0.94 -13.13 -0.90
CA ILE A 114 1.33 -11.84 -0.33
C ILE A 114 1.27 -11.98 1.19
N LEU A 115 2.40 -11.75 1.85
CA LEU A 115 2.52 -11.75 3.30
C LEU A 115 2.62 -10.31 3.78
N THR A 116 1.92 -9.98 4.87
CA THR A 116 2.13 -8.72 5.60
C THR A 116 2.86 -9.04 6.89
N PHE A 117 4.01 -8.40 7.09
CA PHE A 117 4.83 -8.53 8.28
C PHE A 117 4.61 -7.34 9.20
N ASN A 118 4.57 -7.59 10.51
CA ASN A 118 4.63 -6.54 11.53
C ASN A 118 6.08 -6.07 11.74
N SER A 119 6.65 -5.49 10.70
CA SER A 119 8.04 -5.04 10.64
C SER A 119 8.18 -3.86 9.69
N THR A 120 9.20 -3.04 9.91
CA THR A 120 9.62 -1.97 9.00
C THR A 120 10.65 -2.43 7.98
N THR A 121 11.26 -3.60 8.18
CA THR A 121 12.23 -4.22 7.27
C THR A 121 11.71 -5.56 6.76
N LEU A 122 11.83 -5.80 5.47
CA LEU A 122 11.40 -7.07 4.87
C LEU A 122 12.40 -8.18 5.22
N PRO A 123 11.95 -9.30 5.82
CA PRO A 123 12.82 -10.48 5.98
C PRO A 123 13.26 -11.00 4.62
N GLU A 124 14.50 -11.51 4.49
CA GLU A 124 14.98 -12.09 3.23
C GLU A 124 14.40 -13.47 2.97
N THR A 125 14.15 -14.23 4.04
CA THR A 125 13.68 -15.60 3.98
C THR A 125 12.66 -15.90 5.07
N LEU A 126 11.86 -16.93 4.82
CA LEU A 126 10.89 -17.48 5.74
C LEU A 126 11.02 -19.01 5.72
N GLU A 127 11.03 -19.65 6.87
CA GLU A 127 11.28 -21.10 6.98
C GLU A 127 10.00 -21.81 7.43
N THR A 128 9.70 -22.97 6.85
CA THR A 128 8.55 -23.78 7.28
C THR A 128 8.85 -25.25 7.08
N GLY A 129 8.89 -26.01 8.18
CA GLY A 129 9.28 -27.42 8.16
C GLY A 129 10.63 -27.63 7.47
N TYR A 130 10.59 -28.16 6.24
CA TYR A 130 11.76 -28.52 5.42
C TYR A 130 12.04 -27.56 4.26
N ILE A 131 11.25 -26.48 4.09
CA ILE A 131 11.45 -25.51 3.00
C ILE A 131 11.90 -24.14 3.53
N LYS A 132 12.76 -23.49 2.74
CA LYS A 132 13.21 -22.12 2.94
C LYS A 132 12.75 -21.26 1.77
N LEU A 133 11.84 -20.34 2.04
CA LEU A 133 11.21 -19.49 1.06
C LEU A 133 11.93 -18.15 0.97
N HIS A 134 12.30 -17.73 -0.23
CA HIS A 134 12.80 -16.37 -0.44
C HIS A 134 11.63 -15.38 -0.50
N VAL A 135 11.71 -14.33 0.31
CA VAL A 135 10.69 -13.29 0.41
C VAL A 135 11.11 -12.11 -0.47
N ARG A 136 10.33 -11.84 -1.51
CA ARG A 136 10.56 -10.71 -2.42
C ARG A 136 9.65 -9.53 -2.04
N PRO A 137 10.08 -8.26 -2.21
CA PRO A 137 9.20 -7.12 -1.97
C PRO A 137 7.90 -7.21 -2.78
N PHE A 138 6.76 -6.98 -2.14
CA PHE A 138 5.49 -6.89 -2.84
C PHE A 138 5.34 -5.51 -3.49
N ILE A 139 5.36 -5.47 -4.82
CA ILE A 139 5.13 -4.23 -5.58
C ILE A 139 3.73 -4.31 -6.21
N PRO A 140 2.73 -3.57 -5.69
CA PRO A 140 1.38 -3.61 -6.24
C PRO A 140 1.32 -3.03 -7.66
N ASN A 141 0.26 -3.36 -8.41
CA ASN A 141 0.03 -2.72 -9.71
C ASN A 141 -0.45 -1.28 -9.51
N PRO A 142 -0.09 -0.35 -10.43
CA PRO A 142 -0.67 0.97 -10.53
C PRO A 142 -2.18 1.00 -10.31
N ARG A 143 -2.63 1.81 -9.35
CA ARG A 143 -4.05 1.98 -9.07
C ARG A 143 -4.69 2.80 -10.18
N ARG A 144 -5.33 2.12 -11.13
CA ARG A 144 -6.14 2.76 -12.17
C ARG A 144 -7.56 3.03 -11.66
N CYS A 145 -8.02 4.26 -11.82
CA CYS A 145 -9.42 4.60 -11.61
C CYS A 145 -10.27 3.98 -12.73
N PHE A 146 -11.25 3.14 -12.38
CA PHE A 146 -12.10 2.50 -13.39
C PHE A 146 -13.12 3.47 -14.02
N LYS A 147 -13.32 4.66 -13.43
CA LYS A 147 -14.19 5.72 -13.98
C LYS A 147 -13.46 6.56 -15.03
N CYS A 148 -12.36 7.22 -14.67
CA CYS A 148 -11.66 8.16 -15.56
C CYS A 148 -10.37 7.60 -16.19
N GLN A 149 -10.02 6.34 -15.93
CA GLN A 149 -8.84 5.65 -16.43
C GLN A 149 -7.47 6.18 -15.97
N ARG A 150 -7.42 7.31 -15.27
CA ARG A 150 -6.18 7.87 -14.71
C ARG A 150 -5.65 7.06 -13.53
N PHE A 151 -4.34 7.11 -13.31
CA PHE A 151 -3.69 6.48 -12.16
C PHE A 151 -3.80 7.33 -10.87
N GLY A 152 -3.53 6.72 -9.72
CA GLY A 152 -3.35 7.40 -8.44
C GLY A 152 -4.60 7.50 -7.55
N HIS A 153 -5.79 7.11 -8.01
CA HIS A 153 -7.00 7.15 -7.19
C HIS A 153 -8.02 6.06 -7.52
N ALA A 154 -8.92 5.79 -6.57
CA ALA A 154 -10.03 4.85 -6.75
C ALA A 154 -11.26 5.54 -7.35
N SER A 155 -12.14 4.78 -7.99
CA SER A 155 -13.38 5.29 -8.59
C SER A 155 -14.28 6.04 -7.58
N GLN A 156 -14.31 5.58 -6.32
CA GLN A 156 -15.09 6.20 -5.24
C GLN A 156 -14.64 7.64 -4.93
N SER A 157 -13.36 7.95 -5.14
CA SER A 157 -12.79 9.29 -4.92
C SER A 157 -12.69 10.11 -6.22
N CYS A 158 -13.19 9.57 -7.33
CA CYS A 158 -13.02 10.18 -8.64
C CYS A 158 -14.01 11.33 -8.88
N ARG A 159 -13.46 12.52 -9.16
CA ARG A 159 -14.21 13.70 -9.57
C ARG A 159 -14.32 13.88 -11.09
N GLY A 160 -13.69 12.99 -11.86
CA GLY A 160 -13.69 13.03 -13.32
C GLY A 160 -14.94 12.41 -13.96
N GLN A 161 -15.02 12.53 -15.28
CA GLN A 161 -16.06 11.89 -16.11
C GLN A 161 -15.75 10.41 -16.37
N LEU A 162 -16.78 9.67 -16.79
CA LEU A 162 -16.61 8.30 -17.28
C LEU A 162 -15.87 8.34 -18.62
N ILE A 163 -14.73 7.64 -18.68
CA ILE A 163 -13.89 7.47 -19.86
C ILE A 163 -13.82 5.98 -20.19
N CYS A 164 -14.07 5.63 -21.44
CA CYS A 164 -13.99 4.26 -21.92
C CYS A 164 -12.55 3.73 -21.84
N ALA A 165 -12.37 2.52 -21.28
CA ALA A 165 -11.05 1.93 -21.13
C ALA A 165 -10.46 1.38 -22.45
N LYS A 166 -11.28 1.23 -23.50
CA LYS A 166 -10.86 0.74 -24.82
C LYS A 166 -10.49 1.88 -25.77
N CYS A 167 -11.36 2.88 -25.96
CA CYS A 167 -11.15 3.95 -26.93
C CYS A 167 -10.81 5.32 -26.31
N GLY A 168 -10.80 5.45 -24.97
CA GLY A 168 -10.39 6.67 -24.29
C GLY A 168 -11.35 7.85 -24.41
N THR A 169 -12.52 7.68 -25.05
CA THR A 169 -13.55 8.73 -25.16
C THR A 169 -14.54 8.69 -24.00
N THR A 170 -15.27 9.79 -23.81
CA THR A 170 -16.28 9.93 -22.74
C THR A 170 -17.65 9.41 -23.16
N GLY A 171 -18.48 9.06 -22.18
CA GLY A 171 -19.92 8.85 -22.39
C GLY A 171 -20.39 7.39 -22.47
N HIS A 172 -19.49 6.41 -22.41
CA HIS A 172 -19.83 4.99 -22.38
C HIS A 172 -18.77 4.16 -21.64
N SER A 173 -19.15 2.93 -21.27
CA SER A 173 -18.24 1.96 -20.64
C SER A 173 -17.46 1.13 -21.67
N ALA A 174 -16.46 0.37 -21.22
CA ALA A 174 -15.72 -0.53 -22.12
C ALA A 174 -16.58 -1.67 -22.69
N ASP A 175 -17.66 -2.04 -22.00
CA ASP A 175 -18.56 -3.13 -22.40
C ASP A 175 -19.54 -2.67 -23.49
N GLU A 176 -19.86 -1.37 -23.53
CA GLU A 176 -20.74 -0.73 -24.53
C GLU A 176 -19.95 -0.10 -25.70
N CYS A 177 -18.63 -0.29 -25.73
CA CYS A 177 -17.75 0.34 -26.71
C CYS A 177 -17.92 -0.27 -28.10
N SER A 178 -18.39 0.55 -29.05
CA SER A 178 -18.53 0.22 -30.47
C SER A 178 -17.40 0.78 -31.36
N HIS A 179 -16.38 1.43 -30.78
CA HIS A 179 -15.24 1.91 -31.55
C HIS A 179 -14.31 0.75 -31.93
N ASP A 180 -13.94 0.67 -33.20
CA ASP A 180 -12.98 -0.31 -33.71
C ASP A 180 -11.54 0.03 -33.28
N GLU A 181 -11.22 1.32 -33.22
CA GLU A 181 -9.91 1.80 -32.81
C GLU A 181 -9.77 1.84 -31.28
N VAL A 182 -8.69 1.23 -30.80
CA VAL A 182 -8.33 1.20 -29.38
C VAL A 182 -7.33 2.30 -29.10
N LEU A 183 -7.62 3.17 -28.13
CA LEU A 183 -6.81 4.31 -27.76
C LEU A 183 -6.69 4.44 -26.24
N CYS A 184 -5.46 4.55 -25.76
CA CYS A 184 -5.19 4.65 -24.34
C CYS A 184 -5.46 6.06 -23.80
N ALA A 185 -6.39 6.21 -22.85
CA ALA A 185 -6.66 7.47 -22.17
C ALA A 185 -5.46 8.09 -21.41
N ASN A 186 -4.38 7.32 -21.17
CA ASN A 186 -3.22 7.77 -20.38
C ASN A 186 -2.00 8.15 -21.22
N CYS A 187 -1.81 7.53 -22.39
CA CYS A 187 -0.63 7.75 -23.22
C CYS A 187 -0.94 7.88 -24.71
N GLU A 188 -2.23 7.86 -25.10
CA GLU A 188 -2.71 8.01 -26.48
C GLU A 188 -2.16 6.95 -27.46
N GLY A 189 -1.66 5.83 -26.93
CA GLY A 189 -1.18 4.70 -27.72
C GLY A 189 -2.30 3.74 -28.15
N SER A 190 -2.05 2.95 -29.19
CA SER A 190 -2.97 1.98 -29.79
C SER A 190 -3.16 0.70 -28.96
N HIS A 191 -3.59 0.86 -27.70
CA HIS A 191 -3.86 -0.23 -26.77
C HIS A 191 -4.85 0.25 -25.68
N PRO A 192 -5.55 -0.65 -24.98
CA PRO A 192 -6.51 -0.22 -23.97
C PRO A 192 -5.80 0.38 -22.75
N ALA A 193 -6.52 1.16 -21.95
CA ALA A 193 -6.03 1.80 -20.73
C ALA A 193 -5.56 0.83 -19.64
N TYR A 194 -5.96 -0.44 -19.72
CA TYR A 194 -5.54 -1.51 -18.81
C TYR A 194 -4.32 -2.30 -19.29
N SER A 195 -3.73 -1.93 -20.43
CA SER A 195 -2.51 -2.60 -20.94
C SER A 195 -1.32 -2.37 -20.01
N ARG A 196 -0.64 -3.46 -19.63
CA ARG A 196 0.63 -3.42 -18.87
C ARG A 196 1.83 -2.98 -19.73
N ALA A 197 1.67 -2.95 -21.05
CA ALA A 197 2.69 -2.45 -21.96
C ALA A 197 2.71 -0.91 -22.05
N CYS A 198 1.66 -0.25 -21.54
CA CYS A 198 1.49 1.21 -21.57
C CYS A 198 2.69 1.95 -20.94
N PRO A 199 3.30 2.93 -21.62
CA PRO A 199 4.40 3.73 -21.05
C PRO A 199 4.00 4.46 -19.76
N ALA A 200 2.79 5.02 -19.70
CA ALA A 200 2.28 5.67 -18.48
C ALA A 200 2.10 4.67 -17.33
N TRP A 201 1.71 3.42 -17.62
CA TRP A 201 1.62 2.36 -16.61
C TRP A 201 3.00 1.97 -16.08
N LYS A 202 4.00 1.82 -16.96
CA LYS A 202 5.38 1.49 -16.56
C LYS A 202 5.98 2.57 -15.68
N LYS A 203 5.82 3.84 -16.06
CA LYS A 203 6.24 4.98 -15.26
C LYS A 203 5.60 4.98 -13.87
N GLU A 204 4.29 4.73 -13.78
CA GLU A 204 3.60 4.64 -12.50
C GLU A 204 4.09 3.44 -11.67
N LYS A 205 4.43 2.32 -12.32
CA LYS A 205 4.99 1.13 -11.67
C LYS A 205 6.36 1.41 -11.06
N GLU A 206 7.21 2.17 -11.76
CA GLU A 206 8.53 2.61 -11.27
C GLU A 206 8.38 3.54 -10.05
N ILE A 207 7.45 4.50 -10.09
CA ILE A 207 7.16 5.40 -8.96
C ILE A 207 6.74 4.60 -7.72
N ILE A 208 5.90 3.57 -7.88
CA ILE A 208 5.46 2.70 -6.78
C ILE A 208 6.60 1.84 -6.22
N THR A 209 7.65 1.59 -7.03
CA THR A 209 8.79 0.76 -6.64
C THR A 209 9.87 1.55 -5.90
N THR A 210 9.84 2.90 -6.00
CA THR A 210 10.81 3.81 -5.40
C THR A 210 10.36 4.24 -4.00
#